data_AF-A0A4Q7G4A0-F1
#
_entry.id   AF-A0A4Q7G4A0-F1
#
_cell.length_a   1.000
_cell.length_b   1.000
_cell.length_c   1.000
_cell.angle_alpha   90.00
_cell.angle_beta   90.00
_cell.angle_gamma   90.00
#
_symmetry.space_group_name_H-M   'P 1'
#
loop_
_entity.id
_entity.type
_entity.pdbx_description
1 polymer ?
#
loop_
_entity_poly.entity_id
_entity_poly.type
_entity_poly.pdbx_seq_one_letter_code
_entity_poly.pdbx_strand_id
1 'polypeptide(L)'
;MIGVNLTGQFLCASEAIREFKRRGVVKDISVAAGKLVCMSSDHQEIPWAGHANYAASKGGVMQMMRSVAQEVAPLAIRSSIAHLVCRRF
;
A
#
# COMPACT_ATOMS: atom_id res chain seq x y z
N MET A 1 13.59 -8.02 6.01
CA MET A 1 12.15 -7.69 6.00
C MET A 1 11.87 -6.24 5.61
N ILE A 2 12.34 -5.23 6.35
CA ILE A 2 12.04 -3.81 6.05
C ILE A 2 12.40 -3.41 4.61
N GLY A 3 13.64 -3.69 4.19
CA GLY A 3 14.11 -3.36 2.83
C GLY A 3 13.34 -4.03 1.69
N VAL A 4 12.58 -5.09 1.96
CA VAL A 4 11.77 -5.78 0.94
C VAL A 4 10.30 -5.41 1.11
N ASN A 5 9.73 -5.68 2.28
CA ASN A 5 8.30 -5.51 2.53
C ASN A 5 7.86 -4.05 2.51
N LEU A 6 8.65 -3.15 3.09
CA LEU A 6 8.29 -1.74 3.19
C LEU A 6 8.95 -0.95 2.06
N THR A 7 10.28 -0.98 1.97
CA THR A 7 11.01 -0.22 0.94
C THR A 7 10.65 -0.68 -0.46
N GLY A 8 10.52 -1.98 -0.71
CA GLY A 8 10.10 -2.49 -2.01
C GLY A 8 8.69 -2.02 -2.40
N GLN A 9 7.72 -2.08 -1.48
CA GLN A 9 6.37 -1.57 -1.74
C GLN A 9 6.35 -0.04 -1.96
N PHE A 10 7.15 0.71 -1.22
CA PHE A 10 7.30 2.16 -1.42
C PHE A 10 7.81 2.49 -2.82
N LEU A 11 8.87 1.83 -3.28
CA LEU A 11 9.45 2.07 -4.60
C LEU A 11 8.47 1.70 -5.72
N CYS A 12 7.82 0.54 -5.62
CA CYS A 12 6.79 0.12 -6.58
C CYS A 12 5.61 1.10 -6.62
N ALA A 13 5.13 1.57 -5.46
CA ALA A 13 4.06 2.56 -5.39
C ALA A 13 4.50 3.88 -6.04
N SER A 14 5.73 4.33 -5.79
CA SER A 14 6.27 5.57 -6.37
C SER A 14 6.29 5.53 -7.91
N GLU A 15 6.82 4.45 -8.50
CA GLU A 15 6.85 4.31 -9.96
C GLU A 15 5.44 4.16 -10.55
N ALA A 16 4.57 3.39 -9.91
CA ALA A 16 3.18 3.26 -10.34
C ALA A 16 2.44 4.60 -10.33
N ILE A 17 2.65 5.43 -9.30
CA ILE A 17 2.06 6.77 -9.21
C ILE A 17 2.57 7.67 -10.34
N ARG A 18 3.87 7.63 -10.66
CA ARG A 18 4.43 8.38 -11.79
C ARG A 18 3.75 7.98 -13.10
N GLU A 19 3.54 6.69 -13.31
CA GLU A 19 2.88 6.21 -14.52
C GLU A 19 1.39 6.58 -14.57
N PHE A 20 0.67 6.50 -13.44
CA PHE A 20 -0.73 6.94 -13.37
C PHE A 20 -0.86 8.45 -13.62
N LYS A 21 0.06 9.27 -13.12
CA LYS A 21 0.13 10.70 -13.42
C LYS A 21 0.35 10.94 -14.92
N ARG A 22 1.25 10.19 -15.55
CA ARG A 22 1.56 10.31 -16.99
C ARG A 22 0.36 9.94 -17.86
N ARG A 23 -0.36 8.87 -17.52
CA ARG A 23 -1.52 8.40 -18.29
C ARG A 23 -2.78 9.24 -18.03
N GLY A 24 -2.96 9.72 -16.80
CA GLY A 24 -4.20 10.36 -16.38
C GLY A 24 -5.39 9.40 -16.37
N VAL A 25 -6.60 9.96 -16.28
CA VAL A 25 -7.84 9.19 -16.31
C VAL A 25 -8.18 8.79 -17.75
N VAL A 26 -8.26 7.48 -18.00
CA VAL A 26 -8.78 6.95 -19.26
C VAL A 26 -10.28 6.68 -19.09
N LYS A 27 -11.10 7.63 -19.57
CA LYS A 27 -12.55 7.69 -19.30
C LYS A 27 -13.30 6.41 -19.69
N ASP A 28 -12.89 5.74 -20.76
CA ASP A 28 -13.54 4.52 -21.25
C ASP A 28 -13.23 3.26 -20.41
N ILE A 29 -12.23 3.34 -19.52
CA ILE A 29 -11.78 2.20 -18.68
C ILE A 29 -12.21 2.39 -17.23
N SER A 30 -11.96 3.57 -16.64
CA SER A 30 -12.27 3.82 -15.24
C SER A 30 -12.35 5.31 -14.93
N VAL A 31 -13.15 5.64 -13.92
CA VAL A 31 -13.20 7.00 -13.32
C VAL A 31 -11.93 7.36 -12.54
N ALA A 32 -11.07 6.38 -12.25
CA ALA A 32 -9.81 6.58 -11.54
C ALA A 32 -8.62 6.54 -12.51
N ALA A 33 -7.61 7.36 -12.27
CA ALA A 33 -6.35 7.35 -13.01
C ALA A 33 -5.49 6.12 -12.69
N GLY A 34 -5.69 5.52 -11.51
CA GLY A 34 -5.00 4.32 -11.08
C GLY A 34 -5.53 3.76 -9.76
N LYS A 35 -5.16 2.52 -9.46
CA LYS A 35 -5.48 1.83 -8.20
C LYS A 35 -4.21 1.15 -7.68
N LEU A 36 -3.78 1.51 -6.48
CA LEU A 36 -2.70 0.88 -5.74
C LEU A 36 -3.29 -0.06 -4.70
N VAL A 37 -2.78 -1.29 -4.63
CA VAL A 37 -3.16 -2.27 -3.61
C VAL A 37 -1.91 -2.65 -2.83
N CYS A 38 -1.82 -2.17 -1.59
CA CYS A 38 -0.72 -2.51 -0.70
C CYS A 38 -1.04 -3.80 0.06
N MET A 39 -0.07 -4.72 0.13
CA MET A 39 -0.26 -6.02 0.78
C MET A 39 0.25 -5.99 2.23
N SER A 40 -0.67 -6.18 3.18
CA SER A 40 -0.36 -6.21 4.61
C SER A 40 -0.89 -7.46 5.30
N SER A 41 -0.89 -7.47 6.64
CA SER A 41 -1.36 -8.55 7.51
C SER A 41 -1.90 -7.96 8.81
N ASP A 42 -2.68 -8.72 9.56
CA ASP A 42 -3.23 -8.32 10.86
C ASP A 42 -2.15 -7.89 11.85
N HIS A 43 -0.92 -8.40 11.69
CA HIS A 43 0.26 -8.01 12.45
C HIS A 43 0.68 -6.53 12.28
N GLN A 44 0.02 -5.79 11.38
CA GLN A 44 0.11 -4.33 11.32
C GLN A 44 -0.59 -3.64 12.51
N GLU A 45 -1.53 -4.33 13.17
CA GLU A 45 -2.39 -3.83 14.25
C GLU A 45 -2.24 -4.69 15.51
N ILE A 46 -2.11 -6.02 15.37
CA ILE A 46 -1.92 -6.97 16.47
C ILE A 46 -0.50 -7.55 16.41
N PRO A 47 0.52 -6.89 16.97
CA PRO A 47 1.88 -7.39 16.97
C PRO A 47 2.06 -8.54 17.96
N TRP A 48 2.84 -9.56 17.59
CA TRP A 48 3.22 -10.67 18.46
C TRP A 48 4.72 -10.60 18.83
N ALA A 49 5.04 -11.08 20.03
CA ALA A 49 6.43 -11.22 20.48
C ALA A 49 7.23 -12.10 19.51
N GLY A 50 8.53 -11.79 19.33
CA GLY A 50 9.41 -12.50 18.39
C GLY A 50 9.28 -12.07 16.93
N HIS A 51 8.33 -11.19 16.58
CA HIS A 51 8.08 -10.74 15.20
C HIS A 51 8.13 -9.22 15.02
N ALA A 52 8.93 -8.52 15.83
CA ALA A 52 9.01 -7.05 15.82
C ALA A 52 9.34 -6.48 14.43
N ASN A 53 10.28 -7.09 13.70
CA ASN A 53 10.65 -6.68 12.35
C ASN A 53 9.52 -6.86 11.31
N TYR A 54 8.72 -7.92 11.44
CA TYR A 54 7.57 -8.18 10.58
C TYR A 54 6.45 -7.20 10.87
N ALA A 55 6.07 -7.06 12.14
CA ALA A 55 5.04 -6.14 12.59
C ALA A 55 5.40 -4.69 12.21
N ALA A 56 6.63 -4.25 12.45
CA ALA A 56 7.12 -2.94 12.02
C ALA A 56 7.00 -2.76 10.50
N SER A 57 7.35 -3.78 9.71
CA SER A 57 7.22 -3.71 8.25
C SER A 57 5.77 -3.58 7.79
N LYS A 58 4.82 -4.29 8.42
CA LYS A 58 3.40 -4.30 8.04
C LYS A 58 2.65 -3.06 8.55
N GLY A 59 2.93 -2.64 9.78
CA GLY A 59 2.46 -1.36 10.32
C GLY A 59 2.96 -0.17 9.49
N GLY A 60 4.23 -0.21 9.07
CA GLY A 60 4.80 0.78 8.15
C GLY A 60 4.07 0.83 6.80
N VAL A 61 3.74 -0.32 6.21
CA VAL A 61 2.96 -0.39 4.96
C VAL A 61 1.58 0.22 5.13
N MET A 62 0.90 -0.04 6.26
CA MET A 62 -0.39 0.56 6.54
C MET A 62 -0.33 2.09 6.60
N GLN A 63 0.63 2.65 7.34
CA GLN A 63 0.77 4.10 7.46
C GLN A 63 1.19 4.74 6.12
N MET A 64 2.13 4.11 5.41
CA MET A 64 2.53 4.53 4.06
C MET A 64 1.33 4.60 3.11
N MET A 65 0.50 3.54 3.07
CA MET A 65 -0.69 3.48 2.22
C MET A 65 -1.67 4.63 2.54
N ARG A 66 -1.93 4.90 3.83
CA ARG A 66 -2.83 5.97 4.28
C ARG A 66 -2.31 7.37 3.93
N SER A 67 -1.00 7.61 4.04
CA SER A 67 -0.39 8.88 3.63
C SER A 67 -0.47 9.06 2.11
N VAL A 68 -0.06 8.03 1.35
CA VAL A 68 -0.15 8.05 -0.12
C VAL A 68 -1.58 8.30 -0.59
N ALA A 69 -2.57 7.66 0.02
CA ALA A 69 -3.98 7.84 -0.34
C ALA A 69 -4.42 9.31 -0.27
N GLN A 70 -3.97 10.04 0.76
CA GLN A 70 -4.26 11.47 0.91
C GLN A 70 -3.54 12.31 -0.16
N GLU A 71 -2.27 12.00 -0.42
CA GLU A 71 -1.46 12.73 -1.41
C GLU A 71 -1.98 12.57 -2.85
N VAL A 72 -2.47 11.38 -3.20
CA VAL A 72 -2.83 11.06 -4.60
C VAL A 72 -4.33 11.15 -4.89
N ALA A 73 -5.17 11.36 -3.87
CA ALA A 73 -6.62 11.52 -4.04
C ALA A 73 -7.00 12.64 -5.05
N PRO A 74 -6.38 13.83 -5.05
CA PRO A 74 -6.68 14.87 -6.04
C PRO A 74 -6.39 14.47 -7.49
N LEU A 75 -5.55 13.45 -7.68
CA LEU A 75 -5.15 12.94 -9.00
C LEU A 75 -6.06 11.80 -9.48
N ALA A 76 -7.17 11.55 -8.77
CA ALA A 76 -8.06 10.42 -9.00
C ALA A 76 -7.36 9.05 -8.93
N ILE A 77 -6.24 8.95 -8.22
CA ILE A 77 -5.57 7.68 -7.92
C ILE A 77 -6.12 7.18 -6.59
N ARG A 78 -6.47 5.90 -6.52
CA ARG A 78 -6.96 5.27 -5.29
C ARG A 78 -5.88 4.38 -4.70
N SER A 79 -5.82 4.32 -3.39
CA SER A 79 -4.93 3.42 -2.65
C SER A 79 -5.76 2.64 -1.63
N SER A 80 -5.56 1.33 -1.56
CA SER A 80 -6.20 0.46 -0.59
C SER A 80 -5.21 -0.54 -0.03
N ILE A 81 -5.60 -1.18 1.07
CA ILE A 81 -4.82 -2.22 1.72
C ILE A 81 -5.57 -3.55 1.61
N ALA A 82 -4.84 -4.60 1.27
CA ALA A 82 -5.34 -5.97 1.32
C ALA A 82 -4.74 -6.65 2.55
N HIS A 83 -5.62 -7.12 3.43
CA HIS A 83 -5.23 -7.79 4.67
C HIS A 83 -5.10 -9.29 4.44
N LEU A 84 -3.86 -9.79 4.56
CA LEU A 84 -3.64 -11.22 4.63
C LEU A 84 -3.88 -11.68 6.07
N VAL A 85 -5.07 -12.22 6.29
CA VAL A 85 -5.46 -12.81 7.56
C VAL A 85 -4.81 -14.19 7.67
N CYS A 86 -3.92 -14.34 8.64
CA CYS A 86 -3.41 -15.67 8.98
C CYS A 86 -4.44 -16.31 9.92
N ARG A 87 -5.32 -17.16 9.38
CA ARG A 87 -6.22 -17.97 10.21
C ARG A 87 -5.38 -18.98 11.01
N ARG A 88 -5.01 -18.63 12.24
CA ARG A 88 -4.58 -19.57 13.28
C ARG A 88 -5.57 -19.45 14.44
N PHE A 89 -6.37 -20.50 14.61
CA PHE A 89 -7.00 -20.83 15.88
C PHE A 89 -5.95 -21.47 16.80
#